data_AF-A0A977L9R5-F1
#
_entry.id   AF-A0A977L9R5-F1
#
_cell.length_a   1.000
_cell.length_b   1.000
_cell.length_c   1.000
_cell.angle_alpha   90.00
_cell.angle_beta   90.00
_cell.angle_gamma   90.00
#
_symmetry.space_group_name_H-M   'P 1'
#
loop_
_entity.id
_entity.type
_entity.pdbx_description
1 polymer ?
#
loop_
_entity_poly.entity_id
_entity_poly.type
_entity_poly.pdbx_seq_one_letter_code
_entity_poly.pdbx_strand_id
1 'polypeptide(L)'
;MKRYWILIFLFSIAGICSAQQFPFEFWHEGKIVLESSDTLKGLIKYDLQNDLLQLKRANQLESYSARKVLFFEIFDQSAKRYRAFYSLPYSQNNTYNTPTFFELLAEGKLTVLTREKLEYRTVPSSFYYYGTYTRLVLVHTYFLLKPNGKIEELANPKRNNWLELMENKVDEVKAFAKENRLDFEDKYELIRIIEYYNSLFQK
;
A
#
# COMPACT_ATOMS: atom_id res chain seq x y z
N MET A 1 14.50 36.22 -59.10
CA MET A 1 15.07 34.95 -58.57
C MET A 1 14.83 34.95 -57.07
N LYS A 2 13.96 34.04 -56.60
CA LYS A 2 13.32 34.10 -55.27
C LYS A 2 14.27 33.59 -54.18
N ARG A 3 14.46 34.40 -53.13
CA ARG A 3 15.25 34.10 -51.93
C ARG A 3 14.47 33.12 -51.05
N TYR A 4 15.06 31.97 -50.77
CA TYR A 4 14.53 30.96 -49.85
C TYR A 4 14.61 31.47 -48.40
N TRP A 5 13.47 31.53 -47.71
CA TRP A 5 13.40 31.69 -46.26
C TRP A 5 13.40 30.31 -45.62
N ILE A 6 14.48 29.99 -44.90
CA ILE A 6 14.59 28.80 -44.08
C ILE A 6 13.85 29.09 -42.76
N LEU A 7 12.69 28.47 -42.56
CA LEU A 7 12.00 28.41 -41.28
C LEU A 7 12.57 27.23 -40.49
N ILE A 8 13.39 27.53 -39.47
CA ILE A 8 13.83 26.55 -38.47
C ILE A 8 12.65 26.30 -37.54
N PHE A 9 12.02 25.14 -37.69
CA PHE A 9 10.97 24.65 -36.81
C PHE A 9 11.64 24.07 -35.56
N LEU A 10 11.72 24.86 -34.48
CA LEU A 10 12.25 24.42 -33.20
C LEU A 10 11.21 23.50 -32.54
N PHE A 11 11.34 22.19 -32.76
CA PHE A 11 10.49 21.19 -32.12
C PHE A 11 10.90 21.06 -30.64
N SER A 12 10.21 21.80 -29.76
CA SER A 12 10.35 21.64 -28.32
C SER A 12 9.87 20.24 -27.94
N ILE A 13 10.80 19.31 -27.74
CA ILE A 13 10.54 18.03 -27.08
C ILE A 13 10.22 18.37 -25.63
N ALA A 14 8.93 18.58 -25.33
CA ALA A 14 8.44 18.56 -23.96
C ALA A 14 8.65 17.13 -23.45
N GLY A 15 9.78 16.91 -22.78
CA GLY A 15 10.00 15.69 -22.02
C GLY A 15 8.87 15.55 -21.01
N ILE A 16 8.07 14.50 -21.14
CA ILE A 16 7.07 14.15 -20.13
C ILE A 16 7.88 13.78 -18.88
N CYS A 17 8.02 14.73 -17.96
CA CYS A 17 8.52 14.46 -16.63
C CYS A 17 7.43 13.65 -15.93
N SER A 18 7.52 12.32 -15.95
CA SER A 18 6.61 11.46 -15.20
C SER A 18 6.87 11.67 -13.71
N ALA A 19 6.02 12.48 -13.08
CA ALA A 19 5.94 12.54 -11.63
C ALA A 19 5.57 11.15 -11.09
N GLN A 20 6.13 10.80 -9.93
CA GLN A 20 5.74 9.57 -9.24
C GLN A 20 4.27 9.65 -8.86
N GLN A 21 3.47 8.70 -9.34
CA GLN A 21 2.05 8.61 -9.03
C GLN A 21 1.84 7.54 -7.95
N PHE A 22 0.95 7.80 -7.01
CA PHE A 22 0.65 6.87 -5.92
C PHE A 22 -0.76 6.29 -6.03
N PRO A 23 -0.99 5.01 -5.64
CA PRO A 23 -2.30 4.38 -5.78
C PRO A 23 -3.44 5.18 -5.13
N PHE A 24 -3.22 5.69 -3.91
CA PHE A 24 -4.21 6.48 -3.17
C PHE A 24 -4.64 7.79 -3.86
N GLU A 25 -3.91 8.26 -4.88
CA GLU A 25 -4.26 9.47 -5.64
C GLU A 25 -5.38 9.23 -6.65
N PHE A 26 -5.64 7.97 -7.01
CA PHE A 26 -6.59 7.58 -8.04
C PHE A 26 -7.97 7.19 -7.49
N TRP A 27 -8.92 7.17 -8.41
CA TRP A 27 -10.24 6.59 -8.18
C TRP A 27 -10.22 5.12 -8.61
N HIS A 28 -10.67 4.25 -7.72
CA HIS A 28 -10.70 2.81 -7.92
C HIS A 28 -12.14 2.30 -7.91
N GLU A 29 -12.45 1.34 -8.77
CA GLU A 29 -13.72 0.62 -8.64
C GLU A 29 -13.70 -0.23 -7.37
N GLY A 30 -14.80 -0.22 -6.61
CA GLY A 30 -14.83 -0.95 -5.36
C GLY A 30 -16.18 -0.92 -4.63
N LYS A 31 -16.15 -1.44 -3.40
CA LYS A 31 -17.29 -1.48 -2.49
C LYS A 31 -16.89 -1.06 -1.07
N ILE A 32 -17.83 -0.48 -0.35
CA ILE A 32 -17.72 -0.04 1.04
C ILE A 32 -18.83 -0.72 1.82
N VAL A 33 -18.50 -1.29 2.97
CA VAL A 33 -19.45 -1.81 3.95
C VAL A 33 -19.43 -0.87 5.15
N LEU A 34 -20.56 -0.23 5.42
CA LEU A 34 -20.73 0.70 6.53
C LEU A 34 -21.02 -0.03 7.85
N GLU A 35 -20.80 0.66 8.97
CA GLU A 35 -21.21 0.20 10.30
C GLU A 35 -22.72 -0.09 10.38
N SER A 36 -23.53 0.66 9.62
CA SER A 36 -24.97 0.43 9.47
C SER A 36 -25.34 -0.86 8.74
N SER A 37 -24.36 -1.66 8.29
CA SER A 37 -24.51 -2.84 7.43
C SER A 37 -24.93 -2.54 5.98
N ASP A 38 -24.96 -1.27 5.57
CA ASP A 38 -25.19 -0.91 4.17
C ASP A 38 -23.93 -1.16 3.32
N THR A 39 -24.12 -1.74 2.13
CA THR A 39 -23.04 -1.90 1.15
C THR A 39 -23.21 -0.91 0.01
N LEU A 40 -22.21 -0.04 -0.19
CA LEU A 40 -22.18 0.95 -1.26
C LEU A 40 -21.15 0.53 -2.30
N LYS A 41 -21.47 0.68 -3.59
CA LYS A 41 -20.56 0.41 -4.71
C LYS A 41 -20.32 1.68 -5.50
N GLY A 42 -19.10 1.88 -6.00
CA GLY A 42 -18.77 3.04 -6.81
C GLY A 42 -17.28 3.23 -6.98
N LEU A 43 -16.90 4.45 -7.35
CA LEU A 43 -15.50 4.84 -7.41
C LEU A 43 -15.06 5.30 -6.01
N ILE A 44 -13.98 4.71 -5.53
CA ILE A 44 -13.42 4.90 -4.19
C ILE A 44 -12.07 5.57 -4.32
N LYS A 45 -11.84 6.62 -3.53
CA LYS A 45 -10.52 7.19 -3.29
C LYS A 45 -10.26 7.16 -1.80
N TYR A 46 -9.07 6.76 -1.39
CA TYR A 46 -8.73 6.54 0.01
C TYR A 46 -7.54 7.39 0.43
N ASP A 47 -7.48 7.72 1.72
CA ASP A 47 -6.34 8.35 2.37
C ASP A 47 -6.14 7.66 3.72
N LEU A 48 -5.17 6.75 3.79
CA LEU A 48 -4.89 6.02 5.03
C LEU A 48 -4.28 6.94 6.09
N GLN A 49 -3.50 7.96 5.71
CA GLN A 49 -2.87 8.86 6.69
C GLN A 49 -3.90 9.67 7.48
N ASN A 50 -4.98 10.07 6.81
CA ASN A 50 -6.08 10.84 7.40
C ASN A 50 -7.31 9.98 7.77
N ASP A 51 -7.24 8.65 7.59
CA ASP A 51 -8.35 7.71 7.81
C ASP A 51 -9.66 8.15 7.12
N LEU A 52 -9.53 8.61 5.87
CA LEU A 52 -10.61 9.17 5.06
C LEU A 52 -10.86 8.32 3.81
N LEU A 53 -12.14 8.13 3.49
CA LEU A 53 -12.60 7.40 2.31
C LEU A 53 -13.62 8.26 1.57
N GLN A 54 -13.40 8.47 0.27
CA GLN A 54 -14.30 9.21 -0.60
C GLN A 54 -14.97 8.25 -1.57
N LEU A 55 -16.29 8.34 -1.68
CA LEU A 55 -17.10 7.53 -2.57
C LEU A 55 -17.79 8.44 -3.60
N LYS A 56 -17.59 8.14 -4.87
CA LYS A 56 -18.29 8.78 -5.98
C LYS A 56 -19.28 7.79 -6.60
N ARG A 57 -20.57 8.16 -6.58
CA ARG A 57 -21.68 7.42 -7.18
C ARG A 57 -22.58 8.35 -7.97
N ALA A 58 -22.79 8.05 -9.25
CA ALA A 58 -23.54 8.90 -10.16
C ALA A 58 -23.08 10.37 -10.06
N ASN A 59 -23.88 11.24 -9.43
CA ASN A 59 -23.57 12.67 -9.24
C ASN A 59 -23.36 13.08 -7.77
N GLN A 60 -23.16 12.11 -6.87
CA GLN A 60 -22.93 12.34 -5.45
C GLN A 60 -21.48 11.99 -5.09
N LEU A 61 -20.88 12.86 -4.26
CA LEU A 61 -19.57 12.66 -3.66
C LEU A 61 -19.76 12.66 -2.14
N GLU A 62 -19.49 11.51 -1.53
CA GLU A 62 -19.64 11.29 -0.09
C GLU A 62 -18.28 11.02 0.53
N SER A 63 -18.07 11.47 1.77
CA SER A 63 -16.85 11.23 2.52
C SER A 63 -17.17 10.50 3.83
N TYR A 64 -16.39 9.47 4.11
CA TYR A 64 -16.54 8.60 5.28
C TYR A 64 -15.22 8.55 6.04
N SER A 65 -15.29 8.62 7.37
CA SER A 65 -14.15 8.29 8.23
C SER A 65 -14.15 6.81 8.57
N ALA A 66 -13.02 6.32 9.09
CA ALA A 66 -12.90 4.96 9.61
C ALA A 66 -13.95 4.58 10.67
N ARG A 67 -14.58 5.54 11.36
CA ARG A 67 -15.66 5.24 12.32
C ARG A 67 -16.93 4.71 11.66
N LYS A 68 -17.23 5.13 10.44
CA LYS A 68 -18.48 4.77 9.74
C LYS A 68 -18.34 3.57 8.81
N VAL A 69 -17.12 3.11 8.58
CA VAL A 69 -16.79 2.07 7.60
C VAL A 69 -16.24 0.88 8.34
N LEU A 70 -16.80 -0.31 8.13
CA LEU A 70 -16.25 -1.56 8.66
C LEU A 70 -15.15 -2.09 7.74
N PHE A 71 -15.42 -2.04 6.44
CA PHE A 71 -14.60 -2.67 5.42
C PHE A 71 -14.75 -1.93 4.09
N PHE A 72 -13.70 -1.90 3.29
CA PHE A 72 -13.81 -1.56 1.88
C PHE A 72 -12.82 -2.37 1.04
N GLU A 73 -13.16 -2.56 -0.22
CA GLU A 73 -12.34 -3.27 -1.20
C GLU A 73 -12.26 -2.43 -2.46
N ILE A 74 -11.06 -2.36 -3.03
CA ILE A 74 -10.81 -1.66 -4.29
C ILE A 74 -10.11 -2.60 -5.28
N PHE A 75 -10.33 -2.36 -6.56
CA PHE A 75 -9.47 -2.88 -7.62
C PHE A 75 -8.36 -1.87 -7.93
N ASP A 76 -7.12 -2.23 -7.60
CA ASP A 76 -5.95 -1.42 -7.91
C ASP A 76 -5.50 -1.68 -9.35
N GLN A 77 -5.78 -0.72 -10.24
CA GLN A 77 -5.45 -0.83 -11.66
C GLN A 77 -3.92 -0.90 -11.90
N SER A 78 -3.11 -0.30 -11.01
CA SER A 78 -1.66 -0.30 -11.14
C SER A 78 -1.07 -1.68 -10.87
N ALA A 79 -1.59 -2.37 -9.85
CA ALA A 79 -1.15 -3.69 -9.42
C ALA A 79 -2.01 -4.84 -9.96
N LYS A 80 -3.07 -4.52 -10.72
CA LYS A 80 -4.07 -5.43 -11.30
C LYS A 80 -4.61 -6.46 -10.31
N ARG A 81 -4.97 -6.01 -9.11
CA ARG A 81 -5.44 -6.88 -8.03
C ARG A 81 -6.45 -6.18 -7.13
N TYR A 82 -7.23 -6.99 -6.42
CA TYR A 82 -8.08 -6.50 -5.34
C TYR A 82 -7.24 -6.25 -4.08
N ARG A 83 -7.57 -5.18 -3.38
CA ARG A 83 -6.99 -4.82 -2.08
C ARG A 83 -8.13 -4.62 -1.09
N ALA A 84 -8.00 -5.28 0.05
CA ALA A 84 -9.00 -5.32 1.11
C ALA A 84 -8.54 -4.47 2.29
N PHE A 85 -9.45 -3.66 2.83
CA PHE A 85 -9.14 -2.75 3.92
C PHE A 85 -10.20 -2.84 5.02
N TYR A 86 -9.75 -2.80 6.26
CA TYR A 86 -10.59 -2.91 7.44
C TYR A 86 -10.40 -1.71 8.34
N SER A 87 -11.48 -1.28 8.99
CA SER A 87 -11.40 -0.33 10.10
C SER A 87 -11.25 -1.10 11.40
N LEU A 88 -10.09 -0.94 12.05
CA LEU A 88 -9.76 -1.66 13.28
C LEU A 88 -9.40 -0.68 14.39
N PRO A 89 -9.72 -0.99 15.66
CA PRO A 89 -9.32 -0.15 16.79
C PRO A 89 -7.80 -0.20 16.97
N TYR A 90 -7.15 0.96 16.84
CA TYR A 90 -5.70 1.09 17.01
C TYR A 90 -5.34 2.34 17.82
N SER A 91 -4.24 2.26 18.58
CA SER A 91 -3.66 3.40 19.29
C SER A 91 -2.16 3.44 19.10
N GLN A 92 -1.65 4.51 18.49
CA GLN A 92 -0.22 4.66 18.24
C GLN A 92 0.59 4.88 19.54
N ASN A 93 -0.01 5.51 20.56
CA ASN A 93 0.63 5.84 21.84
C ASN A 93 -0.12 5.26 23.06
N ASN A 94 -0.92 4.21 22.84
CA ASN A 94 -1.64 3.49 23.89
C ASN A 94 -2.58 4.35 24.75
N THR A 95 -3.00 5.52 24.26
CA THR A 95 -3.83 6.48 25.01
C THR A 95 -5.32 6.20 24.80
N TYR A 96 -5.72 6.04 23.54
CA TYR A 96 -7.10 5.75 23.16
C TYR A 96 -7.13 5.01 21.82
N ASN A 97 -7.97 3.99 21.71
CA ASN A 97 -8.17 3.25 20.48
C ASN A 97 -9.16 3.99 19.59
N THR A 98 -8.72 4.39 18.40
CA THR A 98 -9.59 4.94 17.37
C THR A 98 -9.74 3.94 16.23
N PRO A 99 -10.93 3.85 15.60
CA PRO A 99 -11.06 3.15 14.33
C PRO A 99 -10.10 3.77 13.31
N THR A 100 -9.26 2.93 12.72
CA THR A 100 -8.17 3.31 11.81
C THR A 100 -8.15 2.31 10.66
N PHE A 101 -7.92 2.77 9.43
CA PHE A 101 -7.92 1.90 8.26
C PHE A 101 -6.62 1.09 8.13
N PHE A 102 -6.72 -0.19 7.82
CA PHE A 102 -5.59 -1.06 7.53
C PHE A 102 -5.86 -1.85 6.27
N GLU A 103 -4.86 -1.94 5.38
CA GLU A 103 -4.88 -2.94 4.30
C GLU A 103 -4.54 -4.32 4.87
N LEU A 104 -5.33 -5.33 4.56
CA LEU A 104 -5.04 -6.72 4.89
C LEU A 104 -4.13 -7.32 3.80
N LEU A 105 -2.93 -7.75 4.19
CA LEU A 105 -1.97 -8.36 3.28
C LEU A 105 -2.12 -9.88 3.22
N ALA A 106 -2.27 -10.51 4.38
CA ALA A 106 -2.47 -11.95 4.51
C ALA A 106 -3.11 -12.27 5.86
N GLU A 107 -3.91 -13.33 5.90
CA GLU A 107 -4.59 -13.82 7.10
C GLU A 107 -4.22 -15.28 7.36
N GLY A 108 -4.04 -15.64 8.64
CA GLY A 108 -3.76 -17.02 9.05
C GLY A 108 -3.02 -17.08 10.38
N LYS A 109 -2.05 -18.01 10.47
CA LYS A 109 -1.17 -18.11 11.65
C LYS A 109 -0.42 -16.80 11.91
N LEU A 110 0.01 -16.14 10.84
CA LEU A 110 0.56 -14.80 10.81
C LEU A 110 -0.36 -13.90 10.00
N THR A 111 -1.14 -13.07 10.69
CA THR A 111 -2.00 -12.05 10.05
C THR A 111 -1.27 -10.73 9.99
N VAL A 112 -1.08 -10.22 8.77
CA VAL A 112 -0.29 -9.02 8.49
C VAL A 112 -1.17 -7.95 7.88
N LEU A 113 -1.07 -6.76 8.45
CA LEU A 113 -1.73 -5.54 8.02
C LEU A 113 -0.67 -4.54 7.54
N THR A 114 -1.05 -3.60 6.68
CA THR A 114 -0.19 -2.49 6.29
C THR A 114 -0.93 -1.17 6.22
N ARG A 115 -0.18 -0.08 6.40
CA ARG A 115 -0.61 1.29 6.10
C ARG A 115 0.42 1.98 5.21
N GLU A 116 -0.06 2.78 4.28
CA GLU A 116 0.75 3.59 3.38
C GLU A 116 0.99 4.97 4.01
N LYS A 117 2.21 5.49 3.87
CA LYS A 117 2.59 6.82 4.31
C LYS A 117 3.56 7.44 3.30
N LEU A 118 3.41 8.73 3.05
CA LEU A 118 4.41 9.49 2.30
C LEU A 118 5.56 9.95 3.18
N GLU A 119 6.79 9.72 2.73
CA GLU A 119 8.00 10.19 3.41
C GLU A 119 8.97 10.84 2.42
N TYR A 120 9.62 11.91 2.86
CA TYR A 120 10.73 12.52 2.13
C TYR A 120 12.01 11.76 2.42
N ARG A 121 12.66 11.24 1.37
CA ARG A 121 13.98 10.59 1.47
C ARG A 121 15.02 11.37 0.70
N THR A 122 16.13 11.64 1.37
CA THR A 122 17.33 12.21 0.76
C THR A 122 18.10 11.10 0.07
N VAL A 123 18.34 11.25 -1.23
CA VAL A 123 19.11 10.31 -2.03
C VAL A 123 20.32 11.01 -2.64
N PRO A 124 21.46 10.31 -2.76
CA PRO A 124 22.60 10.84 -3.49
C PRO A 124 22.24 11.01 -4.97
N SER A 125 22.67 12.12 -5.57
CA SER A 125 22.56 12.25 -7.03
C SER A 125 23.51 11.28 -7.73
N SER A 126 23.16 10.92 -8.97
CA SER A 126 23.96 10.00 -9.80
C SER A 126 25.42 10.46 -9.90
N PHE A 127 26.34 9.53 -10.15
CA PHE A 127 27.81 9.71 -10.14
C PHE A 127 28.32 10.93 -10.93
N TYR A 128 27.56 11.42 -11.92
CA TYR A 128 27.89 12.59 -12.74
C TYR A 128 27.41 13.94 -12.19
N TYR A 129 26.52 13.94 -11.19
CA TYR A 129 26.05 15.13 -10.50
C TYR A 129 26.48 15.04 -9.04
N TYR A 130 27.33 15.95 -8.58
CA TYR A 130 27.65 16.08 -7.16
C TYR A 130 26.46 16.74 -6.43
N GLY A 131 25.87 16.03 -5.45
CA GLY A 131 24.74 16.55 -4.68
C GLY A 131 23.90 15.48 -3.99
N THR A 132 22.90 15.94 -3.27
CA THR A 132 21.78 15.12 -2.79
C THR A 132 20.49 15.80 -3.20
N TYR A 133 19.46 15.01 -3.48
CA TYR A 133 18.13 15.55 -3.71
C TYR A 133 17.12 14.82 -2.83
N THR A 134 16.06 15.53 -2.47
CA THR A 134 14.97 14.97 -1.69
C THR A 134 13.89 14.50 -2.65
N ARG A 135 13.39 13.29 -2.46
CA ARG A 135 12.22 12.78 -3.19
C ARG A 135 11.17 12.28 -2.22
N LEU A 136 9.91 12.49 -2.58
CA LEU A 136 8.78 11.91 -1.87
C LEU A 136 8.66 10.45 -2.28
N VAL A 137 8.52 9.54 -1.32
CA VAL A 137 8.33 8.10 -1.57
C VAL A 137 7.15 7.56 -0.77
N LEU A 138 6.49 6.56 -1.34
CA LEU A 138 5.50 5.76 -0.63
C LEU A 138 6.21 4.72 0.23
N VAL A 139 5.94 4.75 1.53
CA VAL A 139 6.47 3.81 2.52
C VAL A 139 5.31 3.01 3.10
N HIS A 140 5.57 1.73 3.36
CA HIS A 140 4.62 0.83 3.99
C HIS A 140 5.04 0.57 5.44
N THR A 141 4.15 0.88 6.38
CA THR A 141 4.28 0.47 7.77
C THR A 141 3.48 -0.81 7.97
N TYR A 142 4.14 -1.85 8.50
CA TYR A 142 3.55 -3.16 8.68
C TYR A 142 3.14 -3.39 10.13
N PHE A 143 2.03 -4.10 10.32
CA PHE A 143 1.49 -4.42 11.63
C PHE A 143 1.10 -5.90 11.68
N LEU A 144 1.20 -6.48 12.88
CA LEU A 144 0.79 -7.83 13.18
C LEU A 144 -0.51 -7.80 13.96
N LEU A 145 -1.54 -8.46 13.43
CA LEU A 145 -2.78 -8.69 14.16
C LEU A 145 -2.66 -10.00 14.94
N LYS A 146 -2.62 -9.90 16.27
CA LYS A 146 -2.54 -11.06 17.16
C LYS A 146 -3.94 -11.68 17.35
N PRO A 147 -4.02 -12.98 17.72
CA PRO A 147 -5.31 -13.65 17.95
C PRO A 147 -6.20 -13.02 19.03
N ASN A 148 -5.60 -12.27 19.97
CA ASN A 148 -6.33 -11.51 21.00
C ASN A 148 -6.87 -10.16 20.51
N GLY A 149 -6.76 -9.85 19.21
CA GLY A 149 -7.18 -8.59 18.61
C GLY A 149 -6.18 -7.44 18.76
N LYS A 150 -5.03 -7.67 19.42
CA LYS A 150 -4.00 -6.63 19.57
C LYS A 150 -3.26 -6.43 18.24
N ILE A 151 -3.10 -5.17 17.84
CA ILE A 151 -2.32 -4.77 16.67
C ILE A 151 -0.97 -4.24 17.16
N GLU A 152 0.12 -4.81 16.65
CA GLU A 152 1.48 -4.41 16.99
C GLU A 152 2.24 -3.99 15.73
N GLU A 153 2.84 -2.80 15.74
CA GLU A 153 3.68 -2.35 14.64
C GLU A 153 4.98 -3.17 14.57
N LEU A 154 5.33 -3.65 13.37
CA LEU A 154 6.61 -4.32 13.13
C LEU A 154 7.67 -3.26 12.83
N ALA A 155 8.45 -2.91 13.85
CA ALA A 155 9.58 -2.01 13.68
C ALA A 155 10.62 -2.61 12.72
N ASN A 156 11.06 -1.83 11.73
CA ASN A 156 12.09 -2.22 10.76
C ASN A 156 11.77 -3.54 10.03
N PRO A 157 10.79 -3.55 9.10
CA PRO A 157 10.27 -4.75 8.43
C PRO A 157 11.25 -5.31 7.39
N LYS A 158 12.41 -5.80 7.83
CA LYS A 158 13.45 -6.41 7.01
C LYS A 158 13.31 -7.93 7.00
N ARG A 159 13.95 -8.57 6.03
CA ARG A 159 14.00 -10.03 5.86
C ARG A 159 14.16 -10.80 7.19
N ASN A 160 15.15 -10.45 8.01
CA ASN A 160 15.43 -11.19 9.25
C ASN A 160 14.27 -11.10 10.25
N ASN A 161 13.66 -9.92 10.40
CA ASN A 161 12.53 -9.72 11.30
C ASN A 161 11.29 -10.49 10.82
N TRP A 162 11.06 -10.59 9.52
CA TRP A 162 10.00 -11.46 8.98
C TRP A 162 10.24 -12.92 9.28
N LEU A 163 11.48 -13.39 9.11
CA LEU A 163 11.85 -14.78 9.38
C LEU A 163 11.74 -15.12 10.88
N GLU A 164 12.08 -14.21 11.77
CA GLU A 164 11.90 -14.39 13.23
C GLU A 164 10.44 -14.68 13.60
N LEU A 165 9.48 -14.08 12.89
CA LEU A 165 8.04 -14.30 13.11
C LEU A 165 7.54 -15.65 12.58
N MET A 166 8.33 -16.36 11.77
CA MET A 166 7.96 -17.62 11.12
C MET A 166 8.44 -18.85 11.90
N GLU A 167 9.04 -18.64 13.08
CA GLU A 167 9.35 -19.66 14.09
C GLU A 167 9.98 -20.94 13.49
N ASN A 168 9.29 -22.08 13.56
CA ASN A 168 9.78 -23.39 13.15
C ASN A 168 9.59 -23.71 11.65
N LYS A 169 9.10 -22.75 10.85
CA LYS A 169 8.89 -22.91 9.40
C LYS A 169 9.84 -22.08 8.54
N VAL A 170 10.88 -21.52 9.15
CA VAL A 170 11.86 -20.63 8.51
C VAL A 170 12.54 -21.29 7.32
N ASP A 171 12.88 -22.58 7.41
CA ASP A 171 13.61 -23.27 6.35
C ASP A 171 12.73 -23.54 5.14
N GLU A 172 11.48 -23.98 5.35
CA GLU A 172 10.48 -24.16 4.30
C GLU A 172 10.18 -22.83 3.59
N VAL A 173 10.03 -21.74 4.34
CA VAL A 173 9.77 -20.40 3.79
C VAL A 173 10.98 -19.88 3.01
N LYS A 174 12.21 -20.04 3.52
CA LYS A 174 13.43 -19.65 2.79
C LYS A 174 13.57 -20.42 1.49
N ALA A 175 13.28 -21.72 1.49
CA ALA A 175 13.34 -22.55 0.29
C ALA A 175 12.32 -22.06 -0.75
N PHE A 176 11.06 -21.86 -0.35
CA PHE A 176 10.01 -21.35 -1.21
C PHE A 176 10.33 -19.98 -1.81
N ALA A 177 10.78 -19.03 -0.98
CA ALA A 177 11.16 -17.69 -1.42
C ALA A 177 12.33 -17.73 -2.41
N LYS A 178 13.33 -18.60 -2.17
CA LYS A 178 14.48 -18.76 -3.07
C LYS A 178 14.07 -19.36 -4.41
N GLU A 179 13.27 -20.43 -4.40
CA GLU A 179 12.79 -21.12 -5.60
C GLU A 179 11.96 -20.18 -6.49
N ASN A 180 11.11 -19.37 -5.86
CA ASN A 180 10.24 -18.42 -6.55
C ASN A 180 10.86 -17.04 -6.77
N ARG A 181 12.12 -16.84 -6.35
CA ARG A 181 12.88 -15.57 -6.44
C ARG A 181 12.14 -14.38 -5.80
N LEU A 182 11.57 -14.59 -4.62
CA LEU A 182 10.79 -13.61 -3.88
C LEU A 182 11.68 -12.78 -2.94
N ASP A 183 11.39 -11.48 -2.90
CA ASP A 183 11.94 -10.50 -1.98
C ASP A 183 10.99 -10.28 -0.80
N PHE A 184 11.56 -10.18 0.39
CA PHE A 184 10.85 -9.87 1.62
C PHE A 184 10.57 -8.37 1.78
N GLU A 185 11.24 -7.52 0.98
CA GLU A 185 11.06 -6.07 1.01
C GLU A 185 10.07 -5.57 -0.06
N ASP A 186 9.74 -6.38 -1.07
CA ASP A 186 8.64 -6.10 -2.00
C ASP A 186 7.30 -6.51 -1.38
N LYS A 187 6.34 -5.57 -1.33
CA LYS A 187 5.04 -5.79 -0.69
C LYS A 187 4.30 -7.01 -1.27
N TYR A 188 4.28 -7.16 -2.59
CA TYR A 188 3.46 -8.16 -3.25
C TYR A 188 4.11 -9.54 -3.23
N GLU A 189 5.43 -9.61 -3.28
CA GLU A 189 6.18 -10.85 -3.08
C GLU A 189 6.14 -11.29 -1.61
N LEU A 190 6.20 -10.34 -0.66
CA LEU A 190 6.02 -10.59 0.76
C LEU A 190 4.64 -11.21 1.07
N ILE A 191 3.56 -10.72 0.45
CA ILE A 191 2.23 -11.35 0.57
C ILE A 191 2.31 -12.84 0.23
N ARG A 192 2.90 -13.19 -0.91
CA ARG A 192 3.03 -14.60 -1.34
C ARG A 192 3.85 -15.43 -0.35
N ILE A 193 4.89 -14.85 0.24
CA ILE A 193 5.70 -15.50 1.26
C ILE A 193 4.86 -15.78 2.52
N ILE A 194 4.10 -14.80 3.00
CA ILE A 194 3.28 -14.93 4.22
C ILE A 194 2.12 -15.90 3.98
N GLU A 195 1.47 -15.84 2.82
CA GLU A 195 0.43 -16.80 2.43
C GLU A 195 0.96 -18.24 2.40
N TYR A 196 2.16 -18.45 1.83
CA TYR A 196 2.80 -19.76 1.86
C TYR A 196 3.06 -20.22 3.30
N TYR A 197 3.66 -19.37 4.14
CA TYR A 197 3.85 -19.67 5.56
C TYR A 197 2.53 -20.06 6.26
N ASN A 198 1.46 -19.29 6.04
CA ASN A 198 0.15 -19.55 6.62
C ASN A 198 -0.45 -20.89 6.16
N SER A 199 -0.23 -21.27 4.90
CA SER A 199 -0.72 -22.55 4.37
C SER A 199 -0.09 -23.78 5.05
N LEU A 200 1.10 -23.65 5.65
CA LEU A 200 1.76 -24.74 6.40
C LEU A 200 1.04 -25.13 7.70
N PHE A 201 0.05 -24.35 8.13
CA PHE A 201 -0.77 -24.59 9.32
C PHE A 201 -2.23 -24.92 9.00
N GLN A 202 -2.66 -24.71 7.76
CA GLN A 202 -4.00 -25.06 7.31
C GLN A 202 -4.00 -26.56 6.98
N LYS A 203 -4.72 -27.36 7.78
CA LYS A 203 -5.02 -28.76 7.48
C LYS A 203 -6.41 -28.88 6.87
#